data_AF-A0AAA9TYT6-F1
#
_entry.id   AF-A0AAA9TYT6-F1
#
_cell.length_a   1.000
_cell.length_b   1.000
_cell.length_c   1.000
_cell.angle_alpha   90.00
_cell.angle_beta   90.00
_cell.angle_gamma   90.00
#
_symmetry.space_group_name_H-M   'P 1'
#
loop_
_entity.id
_entity.type
_entity.pdbx_description
1 polymer ?
#
loop_
_entity_poly.entity_id
_entity_poly.type
_entity_poly.pdbx_seq_one_letter_code
_entity_poly.pdbx_strand_id
1 'polypeptide(L)'
;MRLRVAMCHMIYRKTLRLSNSDMGKTTTGQIVNLLSNDVNRFDRIMMFLHFLWTGPLMAITVIILLWMEIGISCLAGMALIILTLLQSFSGKLFLSLRSKTAALTDDRIRTMNEVIIGIRTIKMYAWEKSFAELITRLRRKEISKILRSSYLDGMNLIFFDTASKLILFITFTTYVLLGNMITVSQVFLAITLYQVVQLTGILFFPIAIENVAETVVSVRRIKNFLLLDELPQCNHQLPSDGKTVVNVQDFTAFWDKLTNP
;
A
#
# COMPACT_ATOMS: atom_id res chain seq x y z
N MET A 1 -12.92 -1.45 11.71
CA MET A 1 -14.38 -1.22 11.50
C MET A 1 -14.90 0.13 12.02
N ARG A 2 -14.85 0.46 13.32
CA ARG A 2 -15.40 1.75 13.83
C ARG A 2 -14.82 2.98 13.12
N LEU A 3 -13.49 3.00 12.93
CA LEU A 3 -12.80 4.09 12.21
C LEU A 3 -13.30 4.21 10.76
N ARG A 4 -13.40 3.09 10.04
CA ARG A 4 -13.94 3.05 8.67
C ARG A 4 -15.35 3.63 8.58
N VAL A 5 -16.26 3.24 9.47
CA VAL A 5 -17.64 3.74 9.48
C VAL A 5 -17.67 5.25 9.73
N ALA A 6 -16.88 5.74 10.70
CA ALA A 6 -16.78 7.16 10.98
C ALA A 6 -16.23 7.96 9.79
N MET A 7 -15.20 7.44 9.11
CA MET A 7 -14.63 8.08 7.90
C MET A 7 -15.62 8.09 6.74
N CYS A 8 -16.33 6.98 6.48
CA CYS A 8 -17.40 6.93 5.47
C CYS A 8 -18.49 7.98 5.78
N HIS A 9 -18.94 8.06 7.02
CA HIS A 9 -19.96 9.01 7.44
C HIS A 9 -19.48 10.46 7.26
N MET A 10 -18.24 10.77 7.64
CA MET A 10 -17.66 12.11 7.49
C MET A 10 -17.51 12.51 6.01
N ILE A 11 -17.01 11.59 5.17
CA ILE A 11 -16.91 11.81 3.72
C ILE A 11 -18.30 12.04 3.13
N TYR A 12 -19.28 11.20 3.47
CA TYR A 12 -20.65 11.34 2.99
C TYR A 12 -21.27 12.69 3.39
N ARG A 13 -21.12 13.10 4.66
CA ARG A 13 -21.61 14.39 5.16
C ARG A 13 -20.93 15.57 4.46
N LYS A 14 -19.63 15.47 4.16
CA LYS A 14 -18.88 16.50 3.43
C LYS A 14 -19.38 16.62 1.99
N THR A 15 -19.59 15.49 1.31
CA THR A 15 -20.12 15.46 -0.07
C THR A 15 -21.47 16.18 -0.18
N LEU A 16 -22.35 16.04 0.82
CA LEU A 16 -23.65 16.71 0.84
C LEU A 16 -23.58 18.23 1.08
N ARG A 17 -22.43 18.75 1.51
CA ARG A 17 -22.23 20.17 1.85
C ARG A 17 -21.26 20.87 0.91
N LEU A 18 -20.70 20.17 -0.07
CA LEU A 18 -19.68 20.73 -0.95
C LEU A 18 -20.26 21.87 -1.82
N SER A 19 -19.51 22.94 -2.01
CA SER A 19 -19.87 24.00 -2.94
C SER A 19 -19.85 23.52 -4.40
N ASN A 20 -20.76 24.02 -5.24
CA ASN A 20 -20.82 23.66 -6.66
C ASN A 20 -19.52 23.96 -7.42
N SER A 21 -18.82 25.05 -7.06
CA SER A 21 -17.53 25.42 -7.68
C SER A 21 -16.40 24.42 -7.37
N ASP A 22 -16.42 23.79 -6.19
CA ASP A 22 -15.44 22.78 -5.80
C ASP A 22 -15.90 21.36 -6.15
N MET A 23 -17.21 21.13 -6.31
CA MET A 23 -17.76 19.88 -6.85
C MET A 23 -17.33 19.65 -8.30
N GLY A 24 -17.00 20.70 -9.05
CA GLY A 24 -16.32 20.59 -10.36
C GLY A 24 -14.87 20.11 -10.28
N LYS A 25 -14.16 20.33 -9.16
CA LYS A 25 -12.77 19.89 -8.96
C LYS A 25 -12.66 18.44 -8.50
N THR A 26 -13.69 17.92 -7.82
CA THR A 26 -13.77 16.53 -7.38
C THR A 26 -14.82 15.74 -8.12
N THR A 27 -14.38 14.82 -9.00
CA THR A 27 -15.31 13.97 -9.74
C THR A 27 -15.96 12.93 -8.84
N THR A 28 -17.18 12.50 -9.18
CA THR A 28 -17.87 11.39 -8.48
C THR A 28 -16.99 10.14 -8.37
N GLY A 29 -16.17 9.87 -9.40
CA GLY A 29 -15.20 8.77 -9.38
C GLY A 29 -14.12 8.90 -8.31
N GLN A 30 -13.63 10.11 -8.03
CA GLN A 30 -12.67 10.34 -6.94
C GLN A 30 -13.30 10.09 -5.56
N ILE A 31 -14.55 10.49 -5.35
CA ILE A 31 -15.27 10.22 -4.09
C ILE A 31 -15.47 8.72 -3.88
N VAL A 32 -15.88 8.00 -4.94
CA VAL A 32 -16.02 6.54 -4.89
C VAL A 32 -14.68 5.86 -4.61
N ASN A 33 -13.58 6.34 -5.19
CA ASN A 33 -12.25 5.81 -4.91
C ASN A 33 -11.82 6.07 -3.45
N LEU A 34 -12.10 7.24 -2.89
CA LEU A 34 -11.84 7.52 -1.47
C LEU A 34 -12.61 6.53 -0.57
N LEU A 35 -13.89 6.30 -0.85
CA LEU A 35 -14.73 5.40 -0.03
C LEU A 35 -14.34 3.92 -0.18
N SER A 36 -13.96 3.49 -1.39
CA SER A 36 -13.69 2.08 -1.70
C SER A 36 -12.24 1.65 -1.47
N ASN A 37 -11.28 2.54 -1.66
CA ASN A 37 -9.85 2.21 -1.56
C ASN A 37 -9.22 2.84 -0.32
N ASP A 38 -9.30 4.18 -0.17
CA ASP A 38 -8.64 4.89 0.92
C ASP A 38 -9.20 4.53 2.30
N VAL A 39 -10.53 4.42 2.42
CA VAL A 39 -11.15 4.06 3.72
C VAL A 39 -10.85 2.61 4.12
N ASN A 40 -10.76 1.68 3.18
CA ASN A 40 -10.47 0.27 3.47
C ASN A 40 -9.04 0.06 4.01
N ARG A 41 -8.10 0.95 3.70
CA ARG A 41 -6.72 0.89 4.21
C ARG A 41 -6.66 1.03 5.73
N PHE A 42 -7.61 1.73 6.35
CA PHE A 42 -7.68 1.86 7.80
C PHE A 42 -7.95 0.54 8.53
N ASP A 43 -8.62 -0.42 7.89
CA ASP A 43 -8.80 -1.75 8.51
C ASP A 43 -7.50 -2.57 8.45
N ARG A 44 -6.71 -2.43 7.37
CA ARG A 44 -5.40 -3.12 7.25
C ARG A 44 -4.35 -2.54 8.20
N ILE A 45 -4.22 -1.21 8.28
CA ILE A 45 -3.18 -0.61 9.13
C ILE A 45 -3.38 -1.00 10.60
N MET A 46 -4.61 -1.10 11.11
CA MET A 46 -4.82 -1.46 12.52
C MET A 46 -4.35 -2.87 12.86
N MET A 47 -4.33 -3.78 11.87
CA MET A 47 -3.75 -5.11 12.05
C MET A 47 -2.22 -5.07 12.12
N PHE A 48 -1.59 -4.22 11.29
CA PHE A 48 -0.13 -4.23 11.13
C PHE A 48 0.62 -3.18 11.97
N LEU A 49 -0.06 -2.14 12.44
CA LEU A 49 0.54 -1.01 13.17
C LEU A 49 1.31 -1.49 14.42
N HIS A 50 0.80 -2.52 15.09
CA HIS A 50 1.43 -3.03 16.29
C HIS A 50 2.81 -3.64 16.03
N PHE A 51 3.04 -4.23 14.86
CA PHE A 51 4.35 -4.81 14.50
C PHE A 51 5.47 -3.76 14.39
N LEU A 52 5.13 -2.47 14.25
CA LEU A 52 6.14 -1.42 14.15
C LEU A 52 6.88 -1.19 15.47
N TRP A 53 6.20 -1.38 16.61
CA TRP A 53 6.80 -1.25 17.95
C TRP A 53 7.04 -2.61 18.61
N THR A 54 6.17 -3.61 18.39
CA THR A 54 6.40 -4.96 18.90
C THR A 54 7.53 -5.67 18.16
N GLY A 55 7.79 -5.38 16.88
CA GLY A 55 8.89 -5.96 16.11
C GLY A 55 10.26 -5.67 16.74
N PRO A 56 10.64 -4.40 16.95
CA PRO A 56 11.89 -4.05 17.63
C PRO A 56 11.99 -4.63 19.05
N LEU A 57 10.90 -4.57 19.82
CA LEU A 57 10.86 -5.13 21.17
C LEU A 57 11.09 -6.64 21.15
N MET A 58 10.46 -7.36 20.21
CA MET A 58 10.63 -8.79 20.05
C MET A 58 12.06 -9.15 19.62
N ALA A 59 12.66 -8.37 18.71
CA ALA A 59 14.06 -8.55 18.32
C ALA A 59 15.00 -8.39 19.53
N ILE A 60 14.82 -7.35 20.34
CA ILE A 60 15.61 -7.13 21.56
C ILE A 60 15.47 -8.30 22.53
N THR A 61 14.25 -8.73 22.81
CA THR A 61 14.00 -9.87 23.72
C THR A 61 14.68 -11.15 23.23
N VAL A 62 14.59 -11.44 21.93
CA VAL A 62 15.22 -12.63 21.37
C VAL A 62 16.75 -12.55 21.42
N ILE A 63 17.33 -11.38 21.15
CA ILE A 63 18.78 -11.16 21.29
C ILE A 63 19.23 -11.44 22.72
N ILE A 64 18.50 -10.94 23.72
CA ILE A 64 18.81 -11.16 25.14
C ILE A 64 18.75 -12.66 25.48
N LEU A 65 17.70 -13.36 25.05
CA LEU A 65 17.54 -14.80 25.31
C LEU A 65 18.63 -15.63 24.63
N LEU A 66 18.97 -15.33 23.37
CA LEU A 66 20.05 -16.01 22.66
C LEU A 66 21.41 -15.73 23.31
N TRP A 67 21.64 -14.53 23.80
CA TRP A 67 22.86 -14.17 24.52
C TRP A 67 22.99 -14.96 25.83
N MET A 68 21.90 -15.13 26.58
CA MET A 68 21.90 -15.90 27.82
C MET A 68 22.22 -17.38 27.58
N GLU A 69 21.75 -17.96 26.47
CA GLU A 69 21.84 -19.40 26.21
C GLU A 69 23.10 -19.81 25.43
N ILE A 70 23.55 -18.98 24.48
CA ILE A 70 24.62 -19.31 23.52
C ILE A 70 25.79 -18.31 23.61
N GLY A 71 25.66 -17.27 24.43
CA GLY A 71 26.71 -16.30 24.68
C GLY A 71 27.12 -15.51 23.43
N ILE A 72 28.44 -15.30 23.29
CA ILE A 72 29.04 -14.44 22.26
C ILE A 72 28.75 -14.93 20.83
N SER A 73 28.49 -16.24 20.64
CA SER A 73 28.21 -16.83 19.33
C SER A 73 26.94 -16.28 18.69
N CYS A 74 26.00 -15.77 19.50
CA CYS A 74 24.80 -15.08 19.02
C CYS A 74 25.14 -13.90 18.10
N LEU A 75 26.26 -13.20 18.33
CA LEU A 75 26.62 -12.03 17.52
C LEU A 75 26.87 -12.37 16.05
N ALA A 76 27.40 -13.55 15.76
CA ALA A 76 27.65 -14.00 14.39
C ALA A 76 26.33 -14.18 13.61
N GLY A 77 25.33 -14.80 14.25
CA GLY A 77 23.99 -14.94 13.66
C GLY A 77 23.29 -13.59 13.50
N MET A 78 23.42 -12.70 14.48
CA MET A 78 22.85 -11.35 14.43
C MET A 78 23.41 -10.49 13.29
N ALA A 79 24.72 -10.56 13.05
CA ALA A 79 25.35 -9.84 11.94
C ALA A 79 24.76 -10.27 10.57
N LEU A 80 24.51 -11.57 10.39
CA LEU A 80 23.90 -12.10 9.18
C LEU A 80 22.42 -11.72 9.04
N ILE A 81 21.67 -11.64 10.14
CA ILE A 81 20.29 -11.15 10.13
C ILE A 81 20.26 -9.69 9.65
N ILE A 82 21.16 -8.84 10.16
CA ILE A 82 21.26 -7.44 9.72
C ILE A 82 21.59 -7.36 8.22
N LEU A 83 22.50 -8.21 7.74
CA LEU A 83 22.87 -8.27 6.33
C LEU A 83 21.68 -8.65 5.43
N THR A 84 20.90 -9.66 5.85
CA THR A 84 19.71 -10.11 5.10
C THR A 84 18.59 -9.07 5.11
N LEU A 85 18.40 -8.35 6.23
CA LEU A 85 17.49 -7.22 6.31
C LEU A 85 17.91 -6.09 5.36
N LEU A 86 19.19 -5.74 5.32
CA LEU A 86 19.71 -4.70 4.42
C LEU A 86 19.50 -5.05 2.95
N GLN A 87 19.66 -6.33 2.59
CA GLN A 87 19.34 -6.82 1.25
C GLN A 87 17.86 -6.68 0.92
N SER A 88 16.96 -7.01 1.85
CA SER A 88 15.50 -6.84 1.67
C SER A 88 15.11 -5.36 1.52
N PHE A 89 15.80 -4.45 2.21
CA PHE A 89 15.61 -3.00 2.04
C PHE A 89 16.09 -2.46 0.68
N SER A 90 16.90 -3.21 -0.07
CA SER A 90 17.33 -2.85 -1.43
C SER A 90 16.21 -3.01 -2.49
N GLY A 91 14.94 -2.99 -2.06
CA GLY A 91 13.72 -3.16 -2.83
C GLY A 91 13.43 -2.11 -3.93
N LYS A 92 14.32 -1.14 -4.17
CA LYS A 92 14.18 -0.16 -5.28
C LYS A 92 14.03 -0.85 -6.63
N LEU A 93 14.71 -1.99 -6.82
CA LEU A 93 14.59 -2.79 -8.04
C LEU A 93 13.20 -3.45 -8.15
N PHE A 94 12.68 -4.01 -7.05
CA PHE A 94 11.35 -4.63 -7.00
C PHE A 94 10.24 -3.61 -7.24
N LEU A 95 10.32 -2.43 -6.61
CA LEU A 95 9.38 -1.33 -6.84
C LEU A 95 9.40 -0.85 -8.30
N SER A 96 10.58 -0.75 -8.91
CA SER A 96 10.73 -0.38 -10.32
C SER A 96 10.16 -1.42 -11.29
N LEU A 97 10.30 -2.71 -10.96
CA LEU A 97 9.75 -3.78 -11.80
C LEU A 97 8.24 -3.87 -11.68
N ARG A 98 7.70 -3.73 -10.45
CA ARG A 98 6.26 -3.73 -10.21
C ARG A 98 5.57 -2.54 -10.90
N SER A 99 6.19 -1.36 -10.91
CA SER A 99 5.66 -0.20 -11.63
C SER A 99 5.69 -0.37 -13.15
N LYS A 100 6.76 -0.96 -13.70
CA LYS A 100 6.84 -1.30 -15.13
C LYS A 100 5.80 -2.32 -15.57
N THR A 101 5.55 -3.34 -14.73
CA THR A 101 4.49 -4.33 -14.99
C THR A 101 3.12 -3.67 -14.97
N ALA A 102 2.82 -2.83 -13.97
CA ALA A 102 1.55 -2.10 -13.89
C ALA A 102 1.32 -1.22 -15.12
N ALA A 103 2.33 -0.47 -15.57
CA ALA A 103 2.22 0.39 -16.75
C ALA A 103 1.89 -0.40 -18.04
N LEU A 104 2.45 -1.60 -18.21
CA LEU A 104 2.13 -2.47 -19.36
C LEU A 104 0.73 -3.06 -19.28
N THR A 105 0.29 -3.43 -18.07
CA THR A 105 -1.06 -3.91 -17.83
C THR A 105 -2.10 -2.81 -18.10
N ASP A 106 -1.84 -1.58 -17.67
CA ASP A 106 -2.69 -0.42 -17.93
C ASP A 106 -2.79 -0.11 -19.43
N ASP A 107 -1.67 -0.16 -20.16
CA ASP A 107 -1.66 0.04 -21.61
C ASP A 107 -2.51 -1.03 -22.34
N ARG A 108 -2.37 -2.30 -21.96
CA ARG A 108 -3.20 -3.40 -22.51
C ARG A 108 -4.69 -3.20 -22.20
N ILE A 109 -5.04 -2.86 -20.96
CA ILE A 109 -6.43 -2.65 -20.55
C ILE A 109 -7.04 -1.47 -21.33
N ARG A 110 -6.29 -0.38 -21.48
CA ARG A 110 -6.70 0.78 -22.28
C ARG A 110 -6.97 0.41 -23.73
N THR A 111 -6.01 -0.23 -24.41
CA THR A 111 -6.19 -0.65 -25.81
C THR A 111 -7.37 -1.62 -25.96
N MET A 112 -7.55 -2.55 -25.01
CA MET A 112 -8.69 -3.47 -25.03
C MET A 112 -10.02 -2.72 -24.87
N ASN A 113 -10.07 -1.69 -24.03
CA ASN A 113 -11.26 -0.86 -23.87
C ASN A 113 -11.59 -0.09 -25.17
N GLU A 114 -10.58 0.49 -25.83
CA GLU A 114 -10.74 1.17 -27.13
C GLU A 114 -11.30 0.22 -28.20
N VAL A 115 -10.82 -1.03 -28.24
CA VAL A 115 -11.32 -2.06 -29.17
C VAL A 115 -12.79 -2.40 -28.91
N ILE A 116 -13.20 -2.51 -27.64
CA ILE A 116 -14.60 -2.80 -27.27
C ILE A 116 -15.51 -1.65 -27.68
N ILE A 117 -15.11 -0.40 -27.40
CA ILE A 117 -15.86 0.80 -27.79
C ILE A 117 -15.97 0.90 -29.31
N GLY A 118 -14.90 0.58 -30.05
CA GLY A 118 -14.82 0.66 -31.50
C GLY A 118 -15.26 -0.60 -32.27
N ILE A 119 -15.85 -1.61 -31.61
CA ILE A 119 -16.01 -2.96 -32.18
C ILE A 119 -16.81 -2.97 -33.48
N ARG A 120 -17.84 -2.12 -33.61
CA ARG A 120 -18.69 -2.05 -34.80
C ARG A 120 -17.89 -1.61 -36.04
N THR A 121 -17.01 -0.63 -35.89
CA THR A 121 -16.11 -0.14 -36.94
C THR A 121 -15.09 -1.22 -37.31
N ILE A 122 -14.49 -1.87 -36.32
CA ILE A 122 -13.50 -2.94 -36.54
C ILE A 122 -14.12 -4.09 -37.36
N LYS A 123 -15.36 -4.49 -37.05
CA LYS A 123 -16.09 -5.51 -37.81
C LYS A 123 -16.43 -5.06 -39.23
N MET A 124 -16.88 -3.82 -39.40
CA MET A 124 -17.21 -3.24 -40.71
C MET A 124 -16.01 -3.27 -41.67
N TYR A 125 -14.79 -3.04 -41.17
CA TYR A 125 -13.56 -3.08 -41.96
C TYR A 125 -12.80 -4.42 -41.90
N ALA A 126 -13.35 -5.43 -41.23
CA ALA A 126 -12.71 -6.74 -41.02
C ALA A 126 -11.30 -6.68 -40.40
N TRP A 127 -11.02 -5.69 -39.54
CA TRP A 127 -9.72 -5.47 -38.88
C TRP A 127 -9.48 -6.36 -37.66
N GLU A 128 -10.34 -7.33 -37.40
CA GLU A 128 -10.32 -8.18 -36.21
C GLU A 128 -8.96 -8.86 -36.00
N LYS A 129 -8.36 -9.41 -37.07
CA LYS A 129 -7.04 -10.07 -37.00
C LYS A 129 -5.91 -9.11 -36.63
N SER A 130 -5.88 -7.92 -37.23
CA SER A 130 -4.84 -6.92 -36.96
C SER A 130 -4.89 -6.41 -35.51
N PHE A 131 -6.10 -6.19 -34.97
CA PHE A 131 -6.26 -5.82 -33.56
C PHE A 131 -5.95 -6.98 -32.61
N ALA A 132 -6.28 -8.22 -32.98
CA ALA A 132 -5.90 -9.40 -32.20
C ALA A 132 -4.37 -9.57 -32.10
N GLU A 133 -3.65 -9.35 -33.20
CA GLU A 133 -2.17 -9.35 -33.20
C GLU A 133 -1.58 -8.23 -32.35
N LEU A 134 -2.15 -7.02 -32.44
CA LEU A 134 -1.74 -5.88 -31.60
C LEU A 134 -1.85 -6.20 -30.10
N ILE A 135 -3.01 -6.71 -29.67
CA ILE A 135 -3.26 -7.10 -28.27
C ILE A 135 -2.32 -8.23 -27.86
N THR A 136 -2.09 -9.23 -28.73
CA THR A 136 -1.19 -10.35 -28.45
C THR A 136 0.25 -9.89 -28.26
N ARG A 137 0.70 -8.88 -29.03
CA ARG A 137 2.02 -8.27 -28.87
C ARG A 137 2.15 -7.54 -27.53
N LEU A 138 1.12 -6.79 -27.11
CA LEU A 138 1.09 -6.15 -25.79
C LEU A 138 1.14 -7.19 -24.67
N ARG A 139 0.31 -8.25 -24.78
CA ARG A 139 0.28 -9.39 -23.85
C ARG A 139 1.65 -10.06 -23.71
N ARG A 140 2.38 -10.26 -24.81
CA ARG A 140 3.72 -10.85 -24.77
C ARG A 140 4.73 -9.98 -24.00
N LYS A 141 4.67 -8.66 -24.19
CA LYS A 141 5.53 -7.71 -23.44
C LYS A 141 5.19 -7.71 -21.95
N GLU A 142 3.90 -7.70 -21.62
CA GLU A 142 3.39 -7.81 -20.24
C GLU A 142 3.90 -9.09 -19.57
N ILE A 143 3.66 -10.26 -20.20
CA ILE A 143 4.07 -11.57 -19.67
C ILE A 143 5.58 -11.65 -19.45
N SER A 144 6.40 -11.13 -20.36
CA SER A 144 7.86 -11.11 -20.20
C SER A 144 8.30 -10.35 -18.94
N LYS A 145 7.64 -9.23 -18.61
CA LYS A 145 7.94 -8.47 -17.39
C LYS A 145 7.39 -9.14 -16.14
N ILE A 146 6.19 -9.71 -16.21
CA ILE A 146 5.59 -10.50 -15.13
C ILE A 146 6.53 -11.66 -14.77
N LEU A 147 6.96 -12.46 -15.76
CA LEU A 147 7.88 -13.57 -15.55
C LEU A 147 9.17 -13.12 -14.88
N ARG A 148 9.79 -12.04 -15.36
CA ARG A 148 11.01 -11.49 -14.74
C ARG A 148 10.78 -11.08 -13.28
N SER A 149 9.63 -10.48 -12.96
CA SER A 149 9.27 -10.15 -11.58
C SER A 149 9.12 -11.43 -10.74
N SER A 150 8.37 -12.42 -11.24
CA SER A 150 8.16 -13.70 -10.55
C SER A 150 9.47 -14.48 -10.32
N TYR A 151 10.41 -14.44 -11.27
CA TYR A 151 11.74 -15.02 -11.07
C TYR A 151 12.49 -14.34 -9.94
N LEU A 152 12.46 -13.01 -9.85
CA LEU A 152 13.12 -12.27 -8.79
C LEU A 152 12.46 -12.48 -7.42
N ASP A 153 11.13 -12.56 -7.39
CA ASP A 153 10.37 -12.91 -6.17
C ASP A 153 10.74 -14.33 -5.70
N GLY A 154 10.82 -15.29 -6.63
CA GLY A 154 11.26 -16.66 -6.36
C GLY A 154 12.71 -16.73 -5.86
N MET A 155 13.63 -15.99 -6.48
CA MET A 155 15.02 -15.88 -6.01
C MET A 155 15.11 -15.29 -4.61
N ASN A 156 14.29 -14.29 -4.28
CA ASN A 156 14.25 -13.69 -2.96
C ASN A 156 13.77 -14.70 -1.90
N LEU A 157 12.72 -15.48 -2.22
CA LEU A 157 12.20 -16.52 -1.34
C LEU A 157 13.26 -17.61 -1.05
N ILE A 158 13.95 -18.08 -2.09
CA ILE A 158 15.02 -19.07 -1.96
C ILE A 158 16.19 -18.51 -1.15
N PHE A 159 16.57 -17.25 -1.42
CA PHE A 159 17.62 -16.57 -0.66
C PHE A 159 17.28 -16.48 0.82
N PHE A 160 16.03 -16.13 1.15
CA PHE A 160 15.56 -16.05 2.53
C PHE A 160 15.61 -17.41 3.25
N ASP A 161 15.07 -18.46 2.63
CA ASP A 161 15.10 -19.82 3.19
C ASP A 161 16.53 -20.34 3.38
N THR A 162 17.42 -20.06 2.41
CA THR A 162 18.83 -20.44 2.50
C THR A 162 19.56 -19.65 3.58
N ALA A 163 19.30 -18.34 3.68
CA ALA A 163 19.92 -17.48 4.68
C ALA A 163 19.56 -17.89 6.11
N SER A 164 18.31 -18.33 6.36
CA SER A 164 17.89 -18.90 7.64
C SER A 164 18.75 -20.09 8.07
N LYS A 165 18.98 -21.02 7.15
CA LYS A 165 19.82 -22.20 7.39
C LYS A 165 21.29 -21.82 7.61
N LEU A 166 21.80 -20.87 6.85
CA LEU A 166 23.17 -20.37 6.99
C LEU A 166 23.41 -19.66 8.34
N ILE A 167 22.45 -18.87 8.81
CA ILE A 167 22.52 -18.20 10.12
C ILE A 167 22.67 -19.24 11.24
N LEU A 168 21.84 -20.29 11.21
CA LEU A 168 21.91 -21.37 12.19
C LEU A 168 23.24 -22.11 12.12
N PHE A 169 23.67 -22.49 10.92
CA PHE A 169 24.95 -23.16 10.70
C PHE A 169 26.12 -22.36 11.28
N ILE A 170 26.24 -21.08 10.92
CA ILE A 170 27.35 -20.22 11.38
C ILE A 170 27.29 -20.00 12.90
N THR A 171 26.09 -19.85 13.47
CA THR A 171 25.94 -19.69 14.94
C THR A 171 26.43 -20.92 15.69
N PHE A 172 26.05 -22.13 15.27
CA PHE A 172 26.51 -23.35 15.95
C PHE A 172 27.98 -23.66 15.66
N THR A 173 28.46 -23.40 14.44
CA THR A 173 29.89 -23.53 14.13
C THR A 173 30.74 -22.64 15.02
N THR A 174 30.37 -21.35 15.18
CA THR A 174 31.08 -20.44 16.07
C THR A 174 31.00 -20.89 17.53
N TYR A 175 29.85 -21.39 17.99
CA TYR A 175 29.68 -21.93 19.34
C TYR A 175 30.60 -23.13 19.65
N VAL A 176 30.77 -24.06 18.70
CA VAL A 176 31.69 -25.20 18.83
C VAL A 176 33.15 -24.74 18.78
N LEU A 177 33.49 -23.78 17.91
CA LEU A 177 34.85 -23.22 17.82
C LEU A 177 35.29 -22.51 19.10
N LEU A 178 34.34 -21.96 19.86
CA LEU A 178 34.58 -21.40 21.19
C LEU A 178 34.79 -22.45 22.29
N GLY A 179 34.75 -23.74 21.94
CA GLY A 179 35.00 -24.86 22.85
C GLY A 179 33.78 -25.31 23.66
N ASN A 180 32.58 -24.82 23.32
CA ASN A 180 31.35 -25.18 24.04
C ASN A 180 30.75 -26.49 23.51
N MET A 181 30.14 -27.26 24.41
CA MET A 181 29.40 -28.47 24.07
C MET A 181 27.96 -28.11 23.68
N ILE A 182 27.51 -28.57 22.50
CA ILE A 182 26.14 -28.35 22.04
C ILE A 182 25.19 -29.30 22.76
N THR A 183 24.16 -28.76 23.42
CA THR A 183 23.02 -29.55 23.92
C THR A 183 21.81 -29.44 22.99
N VAL A 184 20.99 -30.49 22.95
CA VAL A 184 19.78 -30.53 22.10
C VAL A 184 18.79 -29.40 22.45
N SER A 185 18.68 -29.08 23.75
CA SER A 185 17.80 -28.01 24.24
C SER A 185 18.21 -26.64 23.69
N GLN A 186 19.51 -26.32 23.74
CA GLN A 186 20.03 -25.07 23.18
C GLN A 186 19.82 -24.98 21.67
N VAL A 187 19.98 -26.10 20.95
CA VAL A 187 19.77 -26.11 19.49
C VAL A 187 18.33 -25.78 19.13
N PHE A 188 17.38 -26.46 19.78
CA PHE A 188 15.96 -26.25 19.53
C PHE A 188 15.53 -24.81 19.89
N LEU A 189 16.01 -24.30 21.02
CA LEU A 189 15.74 -22.94 21.45
C LEU A 189 16.33 -21.90 20.48
N ALA A 190 17.57 -22.09 20.01
CA ALA A 190 18.15 -21.17 19.03
C ALA A 190 17.37 -21.16 17.71
N ILE A 191 17.02 -22.35 17.20
CA ILE A 191 16.27 -22.48 15.94
C ILE A 191 14.95 -21.74 16.03
N THR A 192 14.20 -21.96 17.10
CA THR A 192 12.88 -21.33 17.29
C THR A 192 13.00 -19.81 17.45
N LEU A 193 13.95 -19.33 18.24
CA LEU A 193 14.20 -17.90 18.44
C LEU A 193 14.62 -17.20 17.13
N TYR A 194 15.54 -17.79 16.37
CA TYR A 194 15.94 -17.24 15.08
C TYR A 194 14.80 -17.21 14.06
N GLN A 195 13.98 -18.26 13.98
CA GLN A 195 12.80 -18.27 13.10
C GLN A 195 11.81 -17.16 13.44
N VAL A 196 11.58 -16.91 14.74
CA VAL A 196 10.69 -15.83 15.20
C VAL A 196 11.22 -14.45 14.80
N VAL A 197 12.51 -14.17 15.00
CA VAL A 197 13.12 -12.88 14.60
C VAL A 197 13.09 -12.70 13.09
N GLN A 198 13.36 -13.75 12.32
CA GLN A 198 13.31 -13.67 10.87
C GLN A 198 11.89 -13.41 10.37
N LEU A 199 10.90 -14.13 10.88
CA LEU A 199 9.51 -13.95 10.47
C LEU A 199 9.02 -12.53 10.82
N THR A 200 9.29 -12.05 12.03
CA THR A 200 8.89 -10.71 12.47
C THR A 200 9.63 -9.60 11.76
N GLY A 201 10.95 -9.70 11.63
CA GLY A 201 11.80 -8.66 11.05
C GLY A 201 11.74 -8.59 9.51
N ILE A 202 11.61 -9.72 8.82
CA ILE A 202 11.68 -9.77 7.35
C ILE A 202 10.29 -9.73 6.70
N LEU A 203 9.28 -10.34 7.33
CA LEU A 203 7.93 -10.35 6.76
C LEU A 203 7.04 -9.26 7.35
N PHE A 204 6.80 -9.29 8.67
CA PHE A 204 5.79 -8.42 9.28
C PHE A 204 6.22 -6.96 9.35
N PHE A 205 7.49 -6.69 9.65
CA PHE A 205 7.98 -5.33 9.81
C PHE A 205 7.95 -4.52 8.50
N PRO A 206 8.42 -5.02 7.34
CA PRO A 206 8.30 -4.29 6.07
C PRO A 206 6.84 -4.11 5.63
N ILE A 207 5.99 -5.13 5.84
CA ILE A 207 4.54 -5.02 5.55
C ILE A 207 3.92 -3.91 6.41
N ALA A 208 4.29 -3.79 7.69
CA ALA A 208 3.81 -2.71 8.54
C ALA A 208 4.24 -1.34 8.02
N ILE A 209 5.51 -1.18 7.62
CA ILE A 209 6.01 0.07 7.03
C ILE A 209 5.25 0.43 5.75
N GLU A 210 5.05 -0.54 4.85
CA GLU A 210 4.32 -0.35 3.60
C GLU A 210 2.89 0.14 3.87
N ASN A 211 2.15 -0.55 4.74
CA ASN A 211 0.78 -0.17 5.09
C ASN A 211 0.71 1.21 5.76
N VAL A 212 1.71 1.58 6.57
CA VAL A 212 1.80 2.92 7.17
C VAL A 212 1.99 3.98 6.09
N ALA A 213 2.98 3.80 5.21
CA ALA A 213 3.25 4.74 4.12
C ALA A 213 2.02 4.93 3.22
N GLU A 214 1.38 3.83 2.84
CA GLU A 214 0.15 3.82 2.05
C GLU A 214 -1.03 4.52 2.74
N THR A 215 -1.16 4.34 4.05
CA THR A 215 -2.23 4.99 4.83
C THR A 215 -1.97 6.48 4.97
N VAL A 216 -0.72 6.92 5.14
CA VAL A 216 -0.37 8.34 5.21
C VAL A 216 -0.76 9.09 3.93
N VAL A 217 -0.52 8.48 2.75
CA VAL A 217 -0.97 9.04 1.47
C VAL A 217 -2.50 9.13 1.43
N SER A 218 -3.19 8.12 1.93
CA SER A 218 -4.65 8.05 1.94
C SER A 218 -5.28 9.09 2.88
N VAL A 219 -4.71 9.24 4.08
CA VAL A 219 -5.06 10.29 5.04
C VAL A 219 -4.88 11.67 4.42
N ARG A 220 -3.80 11.90 3.66
CA ARG A 220 -3.57 13.17 2.97
C ARG A 220 -4.65 13.45 1.91
N ARG A 221 -5.03 12.43 1.11
CA ARG A 221 -6.11 12.57 0.12
C ARG A 221 -7.45 12.88 0.78
N ILE A 222 -7.81 12.15 1.83
CA ILE A 222 -9.05 12.40 2.57
C ILE A 222 -9.02 13.78 3.23
N LYS A 223 -7.91 14.19 3.84
CA LYS A 223 -7.74 15.52 4.42
C LYS A 223 -7.98 16.61 3.37
N ASN A 224 -7.35 16.50 2.20
CA ASN A 224 -7.52 17.48 1.13
C ASN A 224 -8.99 17.56 0.67
N PHE A 225 -9.68 16.42 0.58
CA PHE A 225 -11.12 16.38 0.27
C PHE A 225 -11.97 17.05 1.35
N LEU A 226 -11.69 16.79 2.63
CA LEU A 226 -12.43 17.37 3.75
C LEU A 226 -12.19 18.87 3.93
N LEU A 227 -11.12 19.41 3.35
CA LEU A 227 -10.79 20.83 3.38
C LEU A 227 -11.35 21.64 2.20
N LEU A 228 -12.06 21.00 1.26
CA LEU A 228 -12.76 21.70 0.18
C LEU A 228 -13.85 22.63 0.72
N ASP A 229 -14.19 23.68 -0.03
CA ASP A 229 -15.16 24.68 0.41
C ASP A 229 -16.57 24.08 0.52
N GLU A 230 -17.23 24.37 1.63
CA GLU A 230 -18.64 24.03 1.85
C GLU A 230 -19.54 25.18 1.38
N LEU A 231 -20.78 24.83 1.01
CA LEU A 231 -21.83 25.81 0.83
C LEU A 231 -22.01 26.59 2.14
N PRO A 232 -22.06 27.94 2.09
CA PRO A 232 -22.38 28.71 3.27
C PRO A 232 -23.72 28.25 3.82
N GLN A 233 -23.78 27.97 5.12
CA GLN A 233 -25.05 27.69 5.79
C GLN A 233 -25.89 28.95 5.74
N CYS A 234 -26.84 29.02 4.81
CA CYS A 234 -27.90 30.01 4.85
C CYS A 234 -28.75 29.73 6.08
N ASN A 235 -28.49 30.46 7.17
CA ASN A 235 -29.43 30.57 8.27
C ASN A 235 -30.66 31.32 7.73
N HIS A 236 -31.63 30.59 7.22
CA HIS A 236 -32.94 31.15 6.90
C HIS A 236 -33.56 31.63 8.21
N GLN A 237 -33.45 32.93 8.49
CA GLN A 237 -34.40 33.58 9.39
C GLN A 237 -35.74 33.56 8.66
N LEU A 238 -36.72 32.81 9.20
CA LEU A 238 -38.08 32.82 8.69
C LEU A 238 -38.63 34.25 8.80
N PRO A 239 -39.14 34.85 7.71
CA PRO A 239 -39.82 36.12 7.78
C PRO A 239 -41.05 35.97 8.69
N SER A 240 -41.21 36.85 9.67
CA SER A 240 -42.34 36.83 10.62
C SER A 240 -43.68 37.21 9.98
N ASP A 241 -43.70 37.70 8.74
CA ASP A 241 -44.89 38.17 8.03
C ASP A 241 -44.98 37.45 6.68
N GLY A 242 -45.87 36.47 6.56
CA GLY A 242 -45.96 35.52 5.44
C GLY A 242 -46.41 36.09 4.08
N LYS A 243 -46.12 37.36 3.80
CA LYS A 243 -46.62 38.11 2.62
C LYS A 243 -45.65 38.18 1.44
N THR A 244 -44.38 37.85 1.63
CA THR A 244 -43.39 37.87 0.54
C THR A 244 -42.62 36.56 0.53
N VAL A 245 -42.89 35.72 -0.48
CA VAL A 245 -42.35 34.36 -0.54
C VAL A 245 -40.95 34.34 -1.17
N VAL A 246 -40.70 35.13 -2.23
CA VAL A 246 -39.38 35.35 -2.83
C VAL A 246 -39.34 36.73 -3.49
N ASN A 247 -38.36 37.58 -3.14
CA ASN A 247 -38.06 38.82 -3.85
C ASN A 247 -36.56 38.88 -4.16
N VAL A 248 -36.20 39.13 -5.41
CA VAL A 248 -34.80 39.19 -5.88
C VAL A 248 -34.63 40.53 -6.62
N GLN A 249 -33.75 41.39 -6.12
CA GLN A 249 -33.42 42.69 -6.72
C GLN A 249 -31.90 42.77 -6.93
N ASP A 250 -31.47 43.35 -8.05
CA ASP A 250 -30.06 43.60 -8.42
C ASP A 250 -29.13 42.38 -8.30
N PHE A 251 -29.60 41.21 -8.77
CA PHE A 251 -28.85 39.96 -8.68
C PHE A 251 -27.82 39.80 -9.80
N THR A 252 -26.55 39.61 -9.42
CA THR A 252 -25.47 39.19 -10.31
C THR A 252 -24.85 37.90 -9.82
N ALA A 253 -24.62 36.95 -10.72
CA ALA A 253 -24.00 35.67 -10.42
C ALA A 253 -22.97 35.28 -11.47
N PHE A 254 -21.92 34.59 -11.01
CA PHE A 254 -20.84 34.06 -11.83
C PHE A 254 -20.62 32.59 -11.47
N TRP A 255 -20.26 31.77 -12.46
CA TRP A 255 -20.03 30.33 -12.28
C TRP A 255 -18.71 30.03 -11.56
N ASP A 256 -17.69 30.84 -11.83
CA ASP A 256 -16.35 30.70 -11.25
C ASP A 256 -16.04 31.82 -10.26
N LYS A 257 -15.28 31.51 -9.21
CA LYS A 257 -14.72 32.54 -8.32
C LYS A 257 -13.74 33.39 -9.13
N LEU A 258 -13.93 34.71 -9.13
CA LEU A 258 -12.96 35.67 -9.69
C LEU A 258 -11.61 35.46 -9.00
N THR A 259 -10.67 34.81 -9.70
CA THR A 259 -9.26 34.82 -9.33
C THR A 259 -8.74 36.24 -9.53
N ASN A 260 -8.57 36.99 -8.46
CA ASN A 260 -7.88 38.27 -8.52
C ASN A 260 -6.46 38.05 -9.08
N PRO A 261 -5.98 38.90 -10.00
CA PRO A 261 -4.62 38.85 -10.53
C PRO A 261 -3.55 39.14 -9.46
#